data_AF-B5ZAI9-F1
#
_entry.id   AF-B5ZAI9-F1
#
_cell.length_a   1.000
_cell.length_b   1.000
_cell.length_c   1.000
_cell.angle_alpha   90.00
_cell.angle_beta   90.00
_cell.angle_gamma   90.00
#
_symmetry.space_group_name_H-M   'P 1'
#
loop_
_entity.id
_entity.type
_entity.pdbx_description
1 polymer ?
#
loop_
_entity_poly.entity_id
_entity_poly.type
_entity_poly.pdbx_seq_one_letter_code
_entity_poly.pdbx_strand_id
1 'polypeptide(L)'
;MKKSKINKKILFASFAGVATLASVAAIAASCNDSNKNNGGTSQDGNYVSKLVLENFYSKPAGDIGDNPGYHRTYNSLYDDGARMLGLISFSHSGPIAEYFKSSNAKKDLSAVLIDDKFSGNEGKDRIASVSYRVDQAAFLTGIAAAYYLNANQETFGKDGKLTWGGYVGLHFTSTSTFIQGFKFGVQWANEKLKDKNINQEDANGTNKKWMNVEQVFANKYVAGSFKPDEEGATNIINDLITKKADVILPVAGPQTNIATSIVSNATDPSVIIGVDTAQELDDVTNRKRITNKTVNDGKTILFSIVKRVDLAMKGAIENASKGAQLTDDITKDAYKLGTHTEASLDKSTYVDDTPLVELSNAGRVYLEQAAKLAGLKAITYAQIVDAIQNEDLFKLLSQKGTTTLENVATKTNDGWTLKNEYSNKPFTELQKLLGGEVYINKLDKKLYPYSLTGSSYLEEDKTKRSASQEFKKAWDAATTPEAKEKLAKVVLGQNNAVIKDKSFSESAYNGLAAFYKSKKIIIPKI
;
A
#
# COMPACT_ATOMS: atom_id res chain seq x y z
N MET A 1 -58.87 -27.40 -10.70
CA MET A 1 -57.66 -27.76 -11.49
C MET A 1 -56.68 -28.48 -10.57
N LYS A 2 -56.37 -29.75 -10.88
CA LYS A 2 -55.69 -30.71 -10.02
C LYS A 2 -54.15 -30.57 -10.07
N LYS A 3 -53.51 -30.67 -8.90
CA LYS A 3 -52.07 -30.88 -8.68
C LYS A 3 -51.60 -32.27 -9.14
N SER A 4 -50.38 -32.39 -9.66
CA SER A 4 -49.59 -33.64 -9.71
C SER A 4 -48.11 -33.28 -9.98
N LYS A 5 -47.24 -33.21 -8.96
CA LYS A 5 -46.39 -34.29 -8.39
C LYS A 5 -45.34 -34.84 -9.37
N ILE A 6 -44.11 -34.35 -9.20
CA ILE A 6 -42.86 -34.98 -9.66
C ILE A 6 -42.61 -36.20 -8.78
N ASN A 7 -42.39 -37.36 -9.41
CA ASN A 7 -42.09 -38.62 -8.74
C ASN A 7 -40.59 -38.89 -8.83
N LYS A 8 -39.93 -38.97 -7.65
CA LYS A 8 -38.60 -39.54 -7.46
C LYS A 8 -38.70 -41.05 -7.35
N LYS A 9 -37.73 -41.76 -7.95
CA LYS A 9 -37.12 -43.08 -7.63
C LYS A 9 -36.43 -43.51 -8.94
N ILE A 10 -35.15 -43.89 -9.00
CA ILE A 10 -34.47 -44.95 -8.24
C ILE A 10 -32.97 -44.62 -8.13
N LEU A 11 -32.41 -44.98 -6.97
CA LEU A 11 -31.01 -44.91 -6.56
C LEU A 11 -30.37 -46.32 -6.66
N PHE A 12 -29.05 -46.39 -6.44
CA PHE A 12 -28.10 -47.52 -6.31
C PHE A 12 -27.20 -47.71 -7.55
N ALA A 13 -25.93 -47.25 -7.51
CA ALA A 13 -24.76 -47.82 -6.78
C ALA A 13 -24.37 -49.18 -7.38
N SER A 14 -23.13 -49.57 -7.63
CA SER A 14 -21.79 -49.09 -7.31
C SER A 14 -20.86 -50.12 -7.94
N PHE A 15 -19.74 -49.75 -8.55
CA PHE A 15 -18.57 -50.63 -8.56
C PHE A 15 -17.30 -49.77 -8.59
N ALA A 16 -16.48 -50.02 -7.60
CA ALA A 16 -15.16 -49.43 -7.39
C ALA A 16 -14.10 -50.20 -8.19
N GLY A 17 -13.06 -49.49 -8.63
CA GLY A 17 -11.67 -49.96 -8.86
C GLY A 17 -11.48 -51.04 -9.95
N VAL A 18 -10.36 -51.20 -10.64
CA VAL A 18 -9.00 -50.63 -10.68
C VAL A 18 -8.46 -51.05 -12.06
N ALA A 19 -7.74 -50.20 -12.79
CA ALA A 19 -6.52 -50.56 -13.53
C ALA A 19 -6.03 -49.40 -14.43
N THR A 20 -4.90 -48.86 -14.00
CA THR A 20 -3.83 -48.20 -14.76
C THR A 20 -3.79 -48.40 -16.28
N LEU A 21 -3.67 -47.29 -17.02
CA LEU A 21 -2.78 -47.20 -18.17
C LEU A 21 -2.19 -45.80 -18.22
N ALA A 22 -0.88 -45.73 -18.04
CA ALA A 22 -0.07 -44.56 -18.27
C ALA A 22 -0.20 -44.13 -19.74
N SER A 23 -0.53 -42.87 -19.97
CA SER A 23 -0.18 -42.19 -21.22
C SER A 23 0.45 -40.85 -20.85
N VAL A 24 1.74 -40.79 -21.13
CA VAL A 24 2.55 -39.57 -21.16
C VAL A 24 1.88 -38.63 -22.15
N ALA A 25 1.20 -37.59 -21.65
CA ALA A 25 0.72 -36.52 -22.50
C ALA A 25 1.94 -35.73 -22.97
N ALA A 26 2.33 -35.98 -24.22
CA ALA A 26 3.37 -35.25 -24.91
C ALA A 26 3.11 -33.74 -24.84
N ILE A 27 4.14 -33.00 -24.44
CA ILE A 27 4.21 -31.55 -24.51
C ILE A 27 4.12 -31.17 -25.99
N ALA A 28 2.93 -30.75 -26.44
CA ALA A 28 2.77 -30.10 -27.73
C ALA A 28 3.16 -28.62 -27.56
N ALA A 29 4.43 -28.33 -27.83
CA ALA A 29 4.88 -26.97 -28.10
C ALA A 29 4.12 -26.45 -29.34
N SER A 30 3.19 -25.52 -29.15
CA SER A 30 2.62 -24.75 -30.25
C SER A 30 3.55 -23.56 -30.48
N CYS A 31 4.38 -23.67 -31.51
CA CYS A 31 5.14 -22.57 -32.08
C CYS A 31 4.19 -21.52 -32.63
N ASN A 32 4.27 -20.29 -32.14
CA ASN A 32 3.90 -19.13 -32.94
C ASN A 32 5.14 -18.22 -33.02
N ASP A 33 5.78 -18.26 -34.18
CA ASP A 33 7.05 -17.61 -34.48
C ASP A 33 6.73 -16.22 -35.07
N SER A 34 6.80 -15.17 -34.26
CA SER A 34 6.83 -13.77 -34.74
C SER A 34 7.48 -12.81 -33.74
N ASN A 35 8.73 -13.12 -33.38
CA ASN A 35 9.88 -12.22 -33.19
C ASN A 35 10.88 -12.90 -32.26
N LYS A 36 11.81 -13.65 -32.84
CA LYS A 36 12.97 -14.23 -32.15
C LYS A 36 13.91 -13.13 -31.68
N ASN A 37 13.67 -12.58 -30.49
CA ASN A 37 14.76 -12.12 -29.66
C ASN A 37 15.39 -13.37 -29.02
N ASN A 38 16.42 -13.90 -29.69
CA ASN A 38 17.29 -14.88 -29.08
C ASN A 38 17.86 -14.23 -27.82
N GLY A 39 17.45 -14.73 -26.64
CA GLY A 39 18.01 -14.29 -25.36
C GLY A 39 19.51 -14.21 -25.48
N GLY A 40 20.03 -13.08 -25.06
CA GLY A 40 21.36 -12.63 -25.39
C GLY A 40 22.02 -12.01 -24.19
N THR A 41 23.25 -11.56 -24.40
CA THR A 41 23.99 -10.83 -23.37
C THR A 41 23.91 -9.35 -23.72
N SER A 42 23.41 -8.53 -22.79
CA SER A 42 23.49 -7.07 -22.90
C SER A 42 24.95 -6.60 -22.95
N GLN A 43 25.17 -5.34 -23.33
CA GLN A 43 26.51 -4.75 -23.37
C GLN A 43 27.25 -4.86 -22.03
N ASP A 44 26.51 -4.88 -20.91
CA ASP A 44 27.05 -4.96 -19.56
C ASP A 44 27.23 -6.41 -19.05
N GLY A 45 27.11 -7.42 -19.93
CA GLY A 45 27.28 -8.82 -19.54
C GLY A 45 26.06 -9.45 -18.86
N ASN A 46 24.92 -8.76 -18.77
CA ASN A 46 23.70 -9.32 -18.18
C ASN A 46 22.93 -10.15 -19.19
N TYR A 47 22.34 -11.25 -18.73
CA TYR A 47 21.43 -12.07 -19.53
C TYR A 47 20.11 -11.35 -19.77
N VAL A 48 19.63 -11.32 -21.00
CA VAL A 48 18.32 -10.76 -21.39
C VAL A 48 17.35 -11.91 -21.64
N SER A 49 16.27 -11.92 -20.86
CA SER A 49 15.20 -12.93 -20.90
C SER A 49 14.63 -13.15 -22.30
N LYS A 50 14.36 -14.42 -22.62
CA LYS A 50 13.61 -14.83 -23.83
C LYS A 50 12.10 -14.76 -23.62
N LEU A 51 11.68 -14.81 -22.37
CA LEU A 51 10.28 -14.77 -21.98
C LEU A 51 9.70 -13.38 -22.19
N VAL A 52 8.41 -13.33 -22.51
CA VAL A 52 7.63 -12.10 -22.66
C VAL A 52 7.02 -11.69 -21.31
N LEU A 53 6.50 -10.47 -21.24
CA LEU A 53 5.99 -9.86 -20.00
C LEU A 53 4.95 -10.78 -19.30
N GLU A 54 4.07 -11.39 -20.07
CA GLU A 54 2.98 -12.28 -19.62
C GLU A 54 3.48 -13.56 -18.96
N ASN A 55 4.74 -13.96 -19.14
CA ASN A 55 5.29 -15.13 -18.47
C ASN A 55 5.62 -14.89 -16.99
N PHE A 56 5.71 -13.62 -16.56
CA PHE A 56 6.19 -13.22 -15.24
C PHE A 56 5.07 -12.82 -14.28
N TYR A 57 3.84 -12.67 -14.75
CA TYR A 57 2.71 -12.36 -13.89
C TYR A 57 1.42 -13.03 -14.36
N SER A 58 0.46 -13.19 -13.46
CA SER A 58 -0.91 -13.56 -13.81
C SER A 58 -1.91 -12.82 -12.95
N LYS A 59 -3.14 -12.75 -13.45
CA LYS A 59 -4.30 -12.33 -12.67
C LYS A 59 -4.96 -13.57 -12.02
N PRO A 60 -5.65 -13.43 -10.89
CA PRO A 60 -6.51 -14.47 -10.35
C PRO A 60 -7.59 -14.85 -11.38
N ALA A 61 -7.92 -16.14 -11.47
CA ALA A 61 -8.98 -16.63 -12.36
C ALA A 61 -10.40 -16.41 -11.80
N GLY A 62 -10.53 -15.72 -10.67
CA GLY A 62 -11.78 -15.46 -9.95
C GLY A 62 -11.79 -14.08 -9.30
N ASP A 63 -12.97 -13.63 -8.92
CA ASP A 63 -13.17 -12.39 -8.17
C ASP A 63 -12.68 -12.51 -6.72
N ILE A 64 -12.59 -11.39 -6.00
CA ILE A 64 -12.29 -11.39 -4.56
C ILE A 64 -13.26 -12.32 -3.83
N GLY A 65 -12.70 -13.26 -3.06
CA GLY A 65 -13.47 -14.28 -2.33
C GLY A 65 -13.65 -15.60 -3.07
N ASP A 66 -13.30 -15.71 -4.35
CA ASP A 66 -13.26 -16.99 -5.08
C ASP A 66 -11.92 -17.71 -4.85
N ASN A 67 -11.78 -18.37 -3.70
CA ASN A 67 -10.55 -19.10 -3.36
C ASN A 67 -10.14 -20.13 -4.44
N PRO A 68 -11.06 -20.94 -5.02
CA PRO A 68 -10.74 -21.82 -6.15
C PRO A 68 -10.11 -21.11 -7.35
N GLY A 69 -10.57 -19.90 -7.70
CA GLY A 69 -10.01 -19.09 -8.78
C GLY A 69 -8.55 -18.70 -8.55
N TYR A 70 -8.22 -18.30 -7.33
CA TYR A 70 -6.84 -17.98 -6.95
C TYR A 70 -5.96 -19.23 -6.93
N HIS A 71 -6.47 -20.35 -6.40
CA HIS A 71 -5.72 -21.62 -6.35
C HIS A 71 -5.36 -22.13 -7.75
N ARG A 72 -6.27 -22.01 -8.73
CA ARG A 72 -5.99 -22.33 -10.13
C ARG A 72 -4.82 -21.51 -10.67
N THR A 73 -4.81 -20.20 -10.40
CA THR A 73 -3.70 -19.32 -10.80
C THR A 73 -2.38 -19.73 -10.15
N TYR A 74 -2.37 -20.02 -8.84
CA TYR A 74 -1.15 -20.44 -8.13
C TYR A 74 -0.57 -21.73 -8.70
N ASN A 75 -1.42 -22.73 -8.94
CA ASN A 75 -1.00 -24.00 -9.54
C ASN A 75 -0.49 -23.82 -10.97
N SER A 76 -1.18 -23.04 -11.80
CA SER A 76 -0.75 -22.76 -13.18
C SER A 76 0.65 -22.14 -13.22
N LEU A 77 0.92 -21.15 -12.36
CA LEU A 77 2.25 -20.52 -12.32
C LEU A 77 3.32 -21.47 -11.78
N TYR A 78 2.98 -22.33 -10.82
CA TYR A 78 3.87 -23.37 -10.33
C TYR A 78 4.22 -24.39 -11.42
N ASP A 79 3.23 -24.82 -12.19
CA ASP A 79 3.38 -25.76 -13.31
C ASP A 79 4.23 -25.13 -14.43
N ASP A 80 4.17 -23.80 -14.61
CA ASP A 80 5.06 -23.02 -15.48
C ASP A 80 6.49 -22.81 -14.91
N GLY A 81 6.81 -23.40 -13.75
CA GLY A 81 8.13 -23.39 -13.15
C GLY A 81 8.33 -22.45 -11.96
N ALA A 82 7.30 -21.72 -11.52
CA ALA A 82 7.43 -20.87 -10.34
C ALA A 82 7.66 -21.70 -9.07
N ARG A 83 8.52 -21.21 -8.20
CA ARG A 83 8.76 -21.69 -6.82
C ARG A 83 8.62 -20.59 -5.77
N MET A 84 8.51 -19.34 -6.23
CA MET A 84 8.15 -18.18 -5.44
C MET A 84 7.03 -17.40 -6.12
N LEU A 85 5.98 -17.07 -5.37
CA LEU A 85 4.92 -16.17 -5.81
C LEU A 85 4.95 -14.86 -5.04
N GLY A 86 5.02 -13.73 -5.74
CA GLY A 86 4.71 -12.42 -5.20
C GLY A 86 3.20 -12.17 -5.26
N LEU A 87 2.51 -12.23 -4.13
CA LEU A 87 1.07 -12.06 -4.00
C LEU A 87 0.75 -10.63 -3.59
N ILE A 88 0.03 -9.90 -4.44
CA ILE A 88 -0.15 -8.45 -4.29
C ILE A 88 -1.55 -8.12 -3.77
N SER A 89 -1.66 -7.38 -2.67
CA SER A 89 -2.91 -6.94 -2.02
C SER A 89 -3.48 -7.92 -1.00
N PHE A 90 -4.24 -7.38 -0.05
CA PHE A 90 -5.05 -8.09 0.95
C PHE A 90 -5.95 -9.18 0.35
N SER A 91 -6.29 -9.07 -0.93
CA SER A 91 -7.14 -10.04 -1.63
C SER A 91 -6.55 -11.46 -1.67
N HIS A 92 -5.24 -11.62 -1.46
CA HIS A 92 -4.59 -12.93 -1.40
C HIS A 92 -4.57 -13.60 -0.03
N SER A 93 -4.80 -12.85 1.07
CA SER A 93 -4.58 -13.33 2.44
C SER A 93 -5.41 -14.58 2.78
N GLY A 94 -6.71 -14.53 2.51
CA GLY A 94 -7.61 -15.69 2.63
C GLY A 94 -7.25 -16.83 1.67
N PRO A 95 -7.19 -16.59 0.34
CA PRO A 95 -6.89 -17.63 -0.63
C PRO A 95 -5.58 -18.38 -0.40
N ILE A 96 -4.48 -17.69 -0.03
CA ILE A 96 -3.19 -18.35 0.19
C ILE A 96 -3.18 -19.17 1.49
N ALA A 97 -3.86 -18.71 2.54
CA ALA A 97 -4.03 -19.48 3.77
C ALA A 97 -4.81 -20.78 3.52
N GLU A 98 -5.90 -20.71 2.73
CA GLU A 98 -6.64 -21.92 2.34
C GLU A 98 -5.80 -22.82 1.43
N TYR A 99 -5.05 -22.23 0.49
CA TYR A 99 -4.21 -22.99 -0.43
C TYR A 99 -3.19 -23.84 0.31
N PHE A 100 -2.46 -23.27 1.28
CA PHE A 100 -1.45 -24.00 2.06
C PHE A 100 -2.02 -25.10 2.96
N LYS A 101 -3.29 -25.00 3.35
CA LYS A 101 -4.01 -26.07 4.07
C LYS A 101 -4.51 -27.18 3.14
N SER A 102 -4.70 -26.89 1.86
CA SER A 102 -5.30 -27.83 0.90
C SER A 102 -4.39 -29.03 0.58
N SER A 103 -4.98 -30.15 0.17
CA SER A 103 -4.24 -31.34 -0.28
C SER A 103 -3.42 -31.09 -1.56
N ASN A 104 -3.77 -30.05 -2.32
CA ASN A 104 -3.12 -29.70 -3.59
C ASN A 104 -1.96 -28.70 -3.40
N ALA A 105 -1.71 -28.25 -2.16
CA ALA A 105 -0.63 -27.35 -1.84
C ALA A 105 0.72 -27.93 -2.27
N LYS A 106 1.46 -27.21 -3.10
CA LYS A 106 2.84 -27.56 -3.43
C LYS A 106 3.73 -27.22 -2.23
N LYS A 107 4.43 -28.21 -1.69
CA LYS A 107 5.22 -28.06 -0.45
C LYS A 107 6.50 -27.25 -0.63
N ASP A 108 7.00 -27.20 -1.86
CA ASP A 108 8.19 -26.44 -2.29
C ASP A 108 7.85 -25.05 -2.84
N LEU A 109 6.57 -24.67 -2.87
CA LEU A 109 6.14 -23.32 -3.22
C LEU A 109 6.26 -22.39 -2.00
N SER A 110 6.98 -21.29 -2.19
CA SER A 110 7.07 -20.17 -1.26
C SER A 110 6.30 -18.95 -1.77
N ALA A 111 5.99 -18.01 -0.89
CA ALA A 111 5.29 -16.79 -1.26
C ALA A 111 5.80 -15.55 -0.52
N VAL A 112 5.56 -14.39 -1.12
CA VAL A 112 5.61 -13.09 -0.46
C VAL A 112 4.21 -12.49 -0.55
N LEU A 113 3.55 -12.26 0.60
CA LEU A 113 2.27 -11.57 0.67
C LEU A 113 2.51 -10.08 0.93
N ILE A 114 2.07 -9.23 0.02
CA ILE A 114 2.20 -7.77 0.15
C ILE A 114 0.84 -7.16 0.49
N ASP A 115 0.88 -6.22 1.43
CA ASP A 115 -0.23 -5.40 1.92
C ASP A 115 -1.19 -6.08 2.89
N ASP A 116 -0.75 -7.18 3.50
CA ASP A 116 -1.48 -7.82 4.59
C ASP A 116 -0.55 -8.72 5.43
N LYS A 117 -1.02 -9.10 6.61
CA LYS A 117 -0.41 -10.13 7.44
C LYS A 117 -0.99 -11.50 7.05
N PHE A 118 -0.13 -12.49 6.88
CA PHE A 118 -0.60 -13.86 6.66
C PHE A 118 -1.34 -14.38 7.89
N SER A 119 -2.57 -14.84 7.71
CA SER A 119 -3.45 -15.31 8.79
C SER A 119 -3.54 -16.84 8.92
N GLY A 120 -2.83 -17.60 8.07
CA GLY A 120 -2.90 -19.05 8.05
C GLY A 120 -2.00 -19.73 9.09
N ASN A 121 -2.33 -20.99 9.43
CA ASN A 121 -1.51 -21.80 10.33
C ASN A 121 -0.50 -22.68 9.58
N GLU A 122 -0.90 -23.19 8.42
CA GLU A 122 -0.08 -24.02 7.55
C GLU A 122 0.79 -23.17 6.62
N GLY A 123 2.05 -23.58 6.41
CA GLY A 123 2.97 -22.90 5.49
C GLY A 123 3.50 -21.55 5.97
N LYS A 124 3.39 -21.24 7.27
CA LYS A 124 3.99 -20.04 7.90
C LYS A 124 5.47 -19.90 7.57
N ASP A 125 6.21 -21.01 7.58
CA ASP A 125 7.64 -21.09 7.26
C ASP A 125 7.95 -20.82 5.78
N ARG A 126 6.95 -20.88 4.89
CA ARG A 126 7.09 -20.71 3.43
C ARG A 126 6.62 -19.35 2.93
N ILE A 127 6.21 -18.45 3.82
CA ILE A 127 5.69 -17.13 3.44
C ILE A 127 6.33 -16.02 4.25
N ALA A 128 6.70 -14.94 3.56
CA ALA A 128 6.95 -13.64 4.18
C ALA A 128 5.73 -12.76 3.91
N SER A 129 5.23 -12.05 4.92
CA SER A 129 4.11 -11.13 4.75
C SER A 129 4.54 -9.71 5.12
N VAL A 130 4.06 -8.70 4.39
CA VAL A 130 4.46 -7.31 4.57
C VAL A 130 3.24 -6.40 4.65
N SER A 131 3.11 -5.64 5.72
CA SER A 131 2.21 -4.48 5.84
C SER A 131 3.03 -3.19 5.97
N TYR A 132 2.38 -2.03 6.04
CA TYR A 132 3.05 -0.74 5.95
C TYR A 132 2.50 0.27 6.95
N ARG A 133 3.40 1.00 7.63
CA ARG A 133 3.13 2.18 8.46
C ARG A 133 3.00 3.43 7.62
N VAL A 134 2.02 3.41 6.73
CA VAL A 134 1.70 4.55 5.84
C VAL A 134 1.28 5.79 6.62
N ASP A 135 0.78 5.63 7.85
CA ASP A 135 0.52 6.71 8.80
C ASP A 135 1.79 7.52 9.13
N GLN A 136 2.95 6.88 9.21
CA GLN A 136 4.22 7.57 9.48
C GLN A 136 4.65 8.45 8.31
N ALA A 137 4.57 7.94 7.07
CA ALA A 137 4.84 8.74 5.89
C ALA A 137 3.79 9.84 5.72
N ALA A 138 2.51 9.54 5.95
CA ALA A 138 1.43 10.49 5.90
C ALA A 138 1.60 11.63 6.92
N PHE A 139 2.15 11.35 8.11
CA PHE A 139 2.51 12.37 9.09
C PHE A 139 3.51 13.38 8.52
N LEU A 140 4.59 12.90 7.91
CA LEU A 140 5.57 13.78 7.25
C LEU A 140 4.93 14.61 6.14
N THR A 141 4.06 13.98 5.34
CA THR A 141 3.32 14.63 4.26
C THR A 141 2.33 15.68 4.76
N GLY A 142 1.66 15.44 5.89
CA GLY A 142 0.77 16.40 6.53
C GLY A 142 1.50 17.66 6.99
N ILE A 143 2.72 17.52 7.53
CA ILE A 143 3.57 18.67 7.88
C ILE A 143 3.95 19.45 6.62
N ALA A 144 4.43 18.75 5.59
CA ALA A 144 4.83 19.36 4.33
C ALA A 144 3.66 20.12 3.67
N ALA A 145 2.46 19.52 3.65
CA ALA A 145 1.27 20.14 3.06
C ALA A 145 0.82 21.36 3.85
N ALA A 146 0.83 21.30 5.19
CA ALA A 146 0.48 22.44 6.02
C ALA A 146 1.45 23.61 5.82
N TYR A 147 2.75 23.33 5.67
CA TYR A 147 3.73 24.35 5.35
C TYR A 147 3.52 24.93 3.95
N TYR A 148 3.31 24.10 2.93
CA TYR A 148 3.06 24.56 1.55
C TYR A 148 1.87 25.52 1.48
N LEU A 149 0.74 25.17 2.10
CA LEU A 149 -0.44 26.03 2.16
C LEU A 149 -0.13 27.38 2.82
N ASN A 150 0.64 27.35 3.90
CA ASN A 150 1.05 28.54 4.64
C ASN A 150 2.13 29.39 3.93
N ALA A 151 2.93 28.79 3.05
CA ALA A 151 3.85 29.52 2.17
C ALA A 151 3.09 30.16 0.99
N ASN A 152 1.86 29.73 0.71
CA ASN A 152 1.04 30.14 -0.41
C ASN A 152 -0.30 30.76 0.04
N GLN A 153 -0.31 31.58 1.10
CA GLN A 153 -1.56 32.13 1.64
C GLN A 153 -2.26 33.10 0.68
N GLU A 154 -1.53 33.75 -0.22
CA GLU A 154 -2.14 34.55 -1.29
C GLU A 154 -2.97 33.70 -2.27
N THR A 155 -2.74 32.40 -2.34
CA THR A 155 -3.54 31.48 -3.16
C THR A 155 -4.64 30.82 -2.35
N PHE A 156 -4.29 30.20 -1.23
CA PHE A 156 -5.20 29.32 -0.47
C PHE A 156 -5.87 30.04 0.70
N GLY A 157 -5.19 31.01 1.32
CA GLY A 157 -5.63 31.66 2.56
C GLY A 157 -6.56 32.86 2.39
N LYS A 158 -7.10 33.11 1.19
CA LYS A 158 -7.85 34.35 0.88
C LYS A 158 -9.13 34.53 1.70
N ASP A 159 -9.75 33.43 2.12
CA ASP A 159 -10.96 33.43 2.94
C ASP A 159 -10.65 33.43 4.45
N GLY A 160 -9.37 33.56 4.82
CA GLY A 160 -8.89 33.58 6.20
C GLY A 160 -8.74 32.19 6.82
N LYS A 161 -8.83 31.12 6.04
CA LYS A 161 -8.64 29.74 6.50
C LYS A 161 -7.73 28.98 5.56
N LEU A 162 -7.16 27.88 6.06
CA LEU A 162 -6.47 26.89 5.24
C LEU A 162 -7.08 25.55 5.59
N THR A 163 -7.37 24.72 4.60
CA THR A 163 -8.12 23.49 4.83
C THR A 163 -7.61 22.30 4.03
N TRP A 164 -7.92 21.10 4.52
CA TRP A 164 -7.68 19.87 3.80
C TRP A 164 -8.85 18.90 3.98
N GLY A 165 -9.06 18.03 3.00
CA GLY A 165 -10.02 16.93 3.07
C GLY A 165 -9.42 15.67 2.50
N GLY A 166 -9.95 14.51 2.91
CA GLY A 166 -9.50 13.23 2.40
C GLY A 166 -10.59 12.18 2.46
N TYR A 167 -10.47 11.16 1.63
CA TYR A 167 -11.42 10.07 1.51
C TYR A 167 -10.72 8.77 1.14
N VAL A 168 -11.41 7.66 1.35
CA VAL A 168 -10.92 6.31 1.03
C VAL A 168 -11.79 5.64 -0.02
N GLY A 169 -11.20 4.77 -0.84
CA GLY A 169 -11.97 3.91 -1.74
C GLY A 169 -12.86 2.94 -0.96
N LEU A 170 -12.21 2.15 -0.11
CA LEU A 170 -12.81 1.24 0.87
C LEU A 170 -12.28 1.53 2.27
N HIS A 171 -13.08 1.25 3.29
CA HIS A 171 -12.68 1.45 4.68
C HIS A 171 -11.95 0.21 5.22
N PHE A 172 -10.61 0.28 5.23
CA PHE A 172 -9.72 -0.71 5.81
C PHE A 172 -8.68 -0.03 6.70
N THR A 173 -7.99 -0.81 7.53
CA THR A 173 -6.81 -0.32 8.27
C THR A 173 -5.76 0.27 7.32
N SER A 174 -5.49 -0.41 6.22
CA SER A 174 -4.48 0.00 5.22
C SER A 174 -4.83 1.29 4.48
N THR A 175 -6.09 1.72 4.45
CA THR A 175 -6.51 2.99 3.83
C THR A 175 -6.72 4.11 4.85
N SER A 176 -7.29 3.80 6.02
CA SER A 176 -7.67 4.82 7.00
C SER A 176 -6.46 5.43 7.71
N THR A 177 -5.38 4.66 7.85
CA THR A 177 -4.12 5.09 8.46
C THR A 177 -3.44 6.23 7.70
N PHE A 178 -3.59 6.33 6.38
CA PHE A 178 -3.12 7.48 5.61
C PHE A 178 -3.77 8.79 6.09
N ILE A 179 -5.10 8.81 6.19
CA ILE A 179 -5.85 10.00 6.62
C ILE A 179 -5.49 10.35 8.06
N GLN A 180 -5.34 9.34 8.93
CA GLN A 180 -4.97 9.60 10.32
C GLN A 180 -3.56 10.19 10.44
N GLY A 181 -2.57 9.60 9.78
CA GLY A 181 -1.20 10.09 9.81
C GLY A 181 -1.11 11.52 9.29
N PHE A 182 -1.77 11.80 8.16
CA PHE A 182 -1.83 13.16 7.59
C PHE A 182 -2.41 14.17 8.59
N LYS A 183 -3.51 13.82 9.25
CA LYS A 183 -4.13 14.66 10.29
C LYS A 183 -3.18 14.94 11.45
N PHE A 184 -2.43 13.93 11.92
CA PHE A 184 -1.43 14.12 12.96
C PHE A 184 -0.31 15.07 12.51
N GLY A 185 0.17 14.91 11.27
CA GLY A 185 1.18 15.80 10.70
C GLY A 185 0.73 17.26 10.63
N VAL A 186 -0.50 17.49 10.16
CA VAL A 186 -1.12 18.82 10.15
C VAL A 186 -1.23 19.39 11.57
N GLN A 187 -1.68 18.57 12.53
CA GLN A 187 -1.77 18.99 13.94
C GLN A 187 -0.41 19.34 14.52
N TRP A 188 0.64 18.56 14.21
CA TRP A 188 2.00 18.85 14.62
C TRP A 188 2.44 20.22 14.11
N ALA A 189 2.20 20.50 12.82
CA ALA A 189 2.57 21.77 12.21
C ALA A 189 1.82 22.94 12.86
N ASN A 190 0.51 22.81 13.07
CA ASN A 190 -0.30 23.81 13.76
C ASN A 190 0.19 24.10 15.19
N GLU A 191 0.65 23.09 15.93
CA GLU A 191 1.15 23.26 17.29
C GLU A 191 2.55 23.87 17.33
N LYS A 192 3.47 23.37 16.50
CA LYS A 192 4.89 23.75 16.54
C LYS A 192 5.20 25.05 15.83
N LEU A 193 4.40 25.39 14.82
CA LEU A 193 4.60 26.56 13.98
C LEU A 193 3.63 27.70 14.31
N LYS A 194 2.80 27.51 15.34
CA LYS A 194 1.92 28.56 15.87
C LYS A 194 2.69 29.86 16.12
N ASP A 195 2.08 30.97 15.71
CA ASP A 195 2.58 32.34 15.88
C ASP A 195 3.92 32.65 15.18
N LYS A 196 4.50 31.69 14.45
CA LYS A 196 5.70 31.89 13.64
C LYS A 196 5.39 32.72 12.40
N ASN A 197 6.42 33.39 11.89
CA ASN A 197 6.38 34.06 10.59
C ASN A 197 6.92 33.11 9.54
N ILE A 198 6.30 33.09 8.36
CA ILE A 198 6.60 32.18 7.28
C ILE A 198 6.79 33.01 6.03
N ASN A 199 7.89 32.74 5.32
CA ASN A 199 8.17 33.33 4.03
C ASN A 199 7.11 32.85 3.04
N GLN A 200 6.46 33.79 2.37
CA GLN A 200 5.55 33.51 1.28
C GLN A 200 6.34 33.23 -0.01
N GLU A 201 5.81 32.33 -0.84
CA GLU A 201 6.30 32.05 -2.20
C GLU A 201 5.79 33.07 -3.23
N ASP A 202 5.19 34.18 -2.76
CA ASP A 202 4.87 35.30 -3.62
C ASP A 202 6.14 36.00 -4.14
N ALA A 203 6.01 36.75 -5.25
CA ALA A 203 7.12 37.43 -5.90
C ALA A 203 7.84 38.45 -5.00
N ASN A 204 7.24 38.84 -3.87
CA ASN A 204 7.74 39.86 -2.97
C ASN A 204 8.44 39.25 -1.73
N GLY A 205 8.39 37.91 -1.56
CA GLY A 205 8.98 37.22 -0.42
C GLY A 205 8.44 37.70 0.92
N THR A 206 7.15 38.06 0.98
CA THR A 206 6.57 38.64 2.21
C THR A 206 6.57 37.64 3.37
N ASN A 207 6.48 38.14 4.60
CA ASN A 207 6.33 37.29 5.78
C ASN A 207 4.91 37.38 6.33
N LYS A 208 4.25 36.23 6.47
CA LYS A 208 2.92 36.14 7.09
C LYS A 208 2.94 35.26 8.32
N LYS A 209 1.98 35.49 9.21
CA LYS A 209 1.77 34.64 10.38
C LYS A 209 1.25 33.28 9.96
N TRP A 210 1.68 32.24 10.66
CA TRP A 210 1.12 30.90 10.53
C TRP A 210 -0.40 30.94 10.73
N MET A 211 -1.14 30.38 9.77
CA MET A 211 -2.55 30.10 9.86
C MET A 211 -2.76 28.61 10.10
N ASN A 212 -3.65 28.28 11.04
CA ASN A 212 -4.00 26.90 11.30
C ASN A 212 -4.64 26.27 10.07
N VAL A 213 -4.21 25.05 9.76
CA VAL A 213 -4.81 24.23 8.71
C VAL A 213 -5.85 23.31 9.34
N GLU A 214 -7.09 23.39 8.86
CA GLU A 214 -8.25 22.69 9.40
C GLU A 214 -8.71 21.55 8.49
N GLN A 215 -9.28 20.49 9.07
CA GLN A 215 -9.87 19.43 8.27
C GLN A 215 -11.32 19.77 7.91
N VAL A 216 -11.67 19.72 6.63
CA VAL A 216 -13.05 19.71 6.14
C VAL A 216 -13.44 18.29 5.76
N PHE A 217 -14.70 17.94 5.99
CA PHE A 217 -15.21 16.59 5.73
C PHE A 217 -16.27 16.61 4.64
N ALA A 218 -16.15 15.69 3.69
CA ALA A 218 -17.25 15.38 2.80
C ALA A 218 -18.40 14.70 3.56
N ASN A 219 -19.59 14.72 2.97
CA ASN A 219 -20.79 14.06 3.50
C ASN A 219 -20.61 12.54 3.55
N LYS A 220 -19.74 11.99 2.70
CA LYS A 220 -19.30 10.59 2.73
C LYS A 220 -17.78 10.54 2.80
N TYR A 221 -17.26 9.57 3.55
CA TYR A 221 -15.83 9.31 3.68
C TYR A 221 -15.33 8.17 2.78
N VAL A 222 -16.23 7.26 2.39
CA VAL A 222 -15.92 6.05 1.63
C VAL A 222 -16.57 6.16 0.25
N ALA A 223 -15.78 6.01 -0.81
CA ALA A 223 -16.26 6.08 -2.19
C ALA A 223 -17.12 4.86 -2.55
N GLY A 224 -16.76 3.67 -2.04
CA GLY A 224 -17.54 2.44 -2.19
C GLY A 224 -16.77 1.30 -2.85
N SER A 225 -15.73 1.60 -3.62
CA SER A 225 -14.80 0.62 -4.21
C SER A 225 -13.47 1.29 -4.59
N PHE A 226 -12.57 0.55 -5.24
CA PHE A 226 -11.36 1.09 -5.89
C PHE A 226 -11.51 1.22 -7.42
N LYS A 227 -12.72 1.09 -7.96
CA LYS A 227 -12.94 1.18 -9.41
C LYS A 227 -12.53 2.56 -9.94
N PRO A 228 -11.88 2.66 -11.12
CA PRO A 228 -11.44 3.94 -11.68
C PRO A 228 -12.57 4.92 -12.02
N ASP A 229 -13.81 4.45 -12.14
CA ASP A 229 -15.02 5.19 -12.54
C ASP A 229 -16.07 5.26 -11.41
N GLU A 230 -15.67 5.04 -10.16
CA GLU A 230 -16.57 5.04 -9.00
C GLU A 230 -17.28 6.40 -8.80
N GLU A 231 -18.60 6.42 -8.96
CA GLU A 231 -19.42 7.64 -8.83
C GLU A 231 -19.31 8.25 -7.42
N GLY A 232 -19.19 7.42 -6.39
CA GLY A 232 -18.99 7.88 -5.02
C GLY A 232 -17.76 8.77 -4.85
N ALA A 233 -16.69 8.52 -5.60
CA ALA A 233 -15.49 9.35 -5.58
C ALA A 233 -15.76 10.76 -6.14
N THR A 234 -16.41 10.83 -7.31
CA THR A 234 -16.80 12.11 -7.95
C THR A 234 -17.62 12.98 -6.99
N ASN A 235 -18.62 12.38 -6.34
CA ASN A 235 -19.49 13.08 -5.40
C ASN A 235 -18.72 13.61 -4.18
N ILE A 236 -17.80 12.83 -3.63
CA ILE A 236 -16.96 13.24 -2.49
C ILE A 236 -16.02 14.38 -2.88
N ILE A 237 -15.34 14.29 -4.02
CA ILE A 237 -14.38 15.31 -4.47
C ILE A 237 -15.10 16.65 -4.71
N ASN A 238 -16.25 16.64 -5.38
CA ASN A 238 -17.04 17.85 -5.62
C ASN A 238 -17.53 18.50 -4.31
N ASP A 239 -17.92 17.68 -3.32
CA ASP A 239 -18.32 18.17 -2.00
C ASP A 239 -17.13 18.78 -1.24
N LEU A 240 -15.93 18.18 -1.31
CA LEU A 240 -14.71 18.75 -0.73
C LEU A 240 -14.35 20.10 -1.36
N ILE A 241 -14.43 20.22 -2.69
CA ILE A 241 -14.20 21.49 -3.40
C ILE A 241 -15.24 22.53 -2.98
N THR A 242 -16.52 22.14 -2.90
CA THR A 242 -17.60 23.03 -2.44
C THR A 242 -17.36 23.53 -1.02
N LYS A 243 -16.79 22.67 -0.16
CA LYS A 243 -16.36 22.98 1.21
C LYS A 243 -14.98 23.63 1.29
N LYS A 244 -14.45 24.10 0.15
CA LYS A 244 -13.20 24.86 0.02
C LYS A 244 -11.94 24.11 0.48
N ALA A 245 -11.89 22.79 0.30
CA ALA A 245 -10.67 22.02 0.58
C ALA A 245 -9.49 22.51 -0.27
N ASP A 246 -8.45 23.07 0.34
CA ASP A 246 -7.23 23.49 -0.37
C ASP A 246 -6.35 22.29 -0.74
N VAL A 247 -6.36 21.25 0.10
CA VAL A 247 -5.72 19.96 -0.15
C VAL A 247 -6.76 18.85 -0.20
N ILE A 248 -6.68 17.99 -1.21
CA ILE A 248 -7.48 16.76 -1.31
C ILE A 248 -6.54 15.54 -1.27
N LEU A 249 -6.79 14.64 -0.33
CA LEU A 249 -6.06 13.37 -0.17
C LEU A 249 -6.95 12.17 -0.57
N PRO A 250 -6.89 11.72 -1.84
CA PRO A 250 -7.59 10.52 -2.30
C PRO A 250 -6.81 9.24 -1.95
N VAL A 251 -7.26 8.48 -0.96
CA VAL A 251 -6.69 7.16 -0.61
C VAL A 251 -7.52 6.07 -1.29
N ALA A 252 -7.49 6.08 -2.62
CA ALA A 252 -8.48 5.36 -3.42
C ALA A 252 -7.92 4.81 -4.76
N GLY A 253 -6.60 4.55 -4.79
CA GLY A 253 -5.93 3.94 -5.94
C GLY A 253 -6.20 4.70 -7.26
N PRO A 254 -6.73 4.04 -8.30
CA PRO A 254 -6.97 4.67 -9.61
C PRO A 254 -7.88 5.91 -9.61
N GLN A 255 -8.69 6.09 -8.56
CA GLN A 255 -9.60 7.24 -8.44
C GLN A 255 -8.87 8.57 -8.25
N THR A 256 -7.56 8.57 -8.01
CA THR A 256 -6.74 9.79 -8.11
C THR A 256 -6.88 10.45 -9.49
N ASN A 257 -7.09 9.66 -10.55
CA ASN A 257 -7.38 10.20 -11.88
C ASN A 257 -8.74 10.90 -11.96
N ILE A 258 -9.72 10.54 -11.13
CA ILE A 258 -10.98 11.31 -11.02
C ILE A 258 -10.66 12.65 -10.36
N ALA A 259 -9.96 12.62 -9.22
CA ALA A 259 -9.59 13.82 -8.47
C ALA A 259 -8.83 14.83 -9.34
N THR A 260 -7.79 14.39 -10.08
CA THR A 260 -6.99 15.28 -10.92
C THR A 260 -7.77 15.81 -12.13
N SER A 261 -8.82 15.09 -12.60
CA SER A 261 -9.77 15.60 -13.59
C SER A 261 -10.58 16.77 -13.08
N ILE A 262 -11.13 16.63 -11.88
CA ILE A 262 -12.04 17.62 -11.29
C ILE A 262 -11.23 18.85 -10.86
N VAL A 263 -10.12 18.63 -10.15
CA VAL A 263 -9.26 19.72 -9.64
C VAL A 263 -8.61 20.51 -10.77
N SER A 264 -8.31 19.91 -11.93
CA SER A 264 -7.75 20.66 -13.06
C SER A 264 -8.74 21.69 -13.64
N ASN A 265 -10.04 21.49 -13.44
CA ASN A 265 -11.12 22.36 -13.92
C ASN A 265 -11.74 23.23 -12.80
N ALA A 266 -11.40 23.00 -11.55
CA ALA A 266 -11.99 23.69 -10.41
C ALA A 266 -11.60 25.18 -10.38
N THR A 267 -12.57 26.06 -10.13
CA THR A 267 -12.32 27.51 -10.02
C THR A 267 -11.65 27.87 -8.70
N ASP A 268 -11.98 27.16 -7.63
CA ASP A 268 -11.26 27.27 -6.37
C ASP A 268 -9.91 26.53 -6.46
N PRO A 269 -8.82 27.12 -5.96
CA PRO A 269 -7.52 26.47 -6.01
C PRO A 269 -7.45 25.34 -4.99
N SER A 270 -7.39 24.09 -5.49
CA SER A 270 -7.07 22.91 -4.68
C SER A 270 -5.87 22.17 -5.25
N VAL A 271 -5.08 21.51 -4.41
CA VAL A 271 -4.00 20.58 -4.78
C VAL A 271 -4.30 19.18 -4.28
N ILE A 272 -3.66 18.18 -4.90
CA ILE A 272 -3.83 16.76 -4.56
C ILE A 272 -2.55 16.22 -3.93
N ILE A 273 -2.72 15.39 -2.90
CA ILE A 273 -1.64 14.54 -2.37
C ILE A 273 -1.79 13.15 -2.96
N GLY A 274 -0.78 12.70 -3.69
CA GLY A 274 -0.76 11.35 -4.27
C GLY A 274 -0.51 10.28 -3.20
N VAL A 275 -0.83 9.03 -3.54
CA VAL A 275 -0.58 7.87 -2.68
C VAL A 275 0.05 6.71 -3.45
N ASP A 276 0.70 5.80 -2.72
CA ASP A 276 1.43 4.61 -3.17
C ASP A 276 2.71 4.89 -3.96
N THR A 277 2.66 5.73 -5.00
CA THR A 277 3.82 6.09 -5.83
C THR A 277 4.05 7.60 -5.82
N ALA A 278 5.20 8.05 -6.34
CA ALA A 278 5.47 9.48 -6.55
C ALA A 278 4.66 9.99 -7.76
N GLN A 279 3.33 10.10 -7.58
CA GLN A 279 2.38 10.38 -8.67
C GLN A 279 2.55 11.76 -9.28
N GLU A 280 3.23 12.69 -8.59
CA GLU A 280 3.60 13.99 -9.15
C GLU A 280 4.52 13.88 -10.37
N LEU A 281 5.26 12.77 -10.50
CA LEU A 281 6.17 12.50 -11.62
C LEU A 281 5.46 11.86 -12.84
N ASP A 282 4.20 11.47 -12.71
CA ASP A 282 3.43 10.93 -13.82
C ASP A 282 2.60 12.00 -14.52
N ASP A 283 2.98 12.41 -15.73
CA ASP A 283 2.26 13.41 -16.50
C ASP A 283 0.81 13.03 -16.86
N VAL A 284 0.47 11.73 -16.88
CA VAL A 284 -0.89 11.27 -17.19
C VAL A 284 -1.82 11.47 -15.99
N THR A 285 -1.36 11.09 -14.79
CA THR A 285 -2.13 11.25 -13.56
C THR A 285 -2.00 12.67 -13.01
N ASN A 286 -0.80 13.26 -12.94
CA ASN A 286 -0.55 14.64 -12.56
C ASN A 286 -0.90 15.61 -13.71
N ARG A 287 -2.20 15.78 -13.90
CA ARG A 287 -2.75 16.55 -15.01
C ARG A 287 -2.38 18.02 -14.92
N LYS A 288 -2.19 18.61 -16.11
CA LYS A 288 -2.13 20.06 -16.28
C LYS A 288 -3.47 20.68 -15.90
N ARG A 289 -3.40 21.81 -15.22
CA ARG A 289 -4.54 22.63 -14.84
C ARG A 289 -5.10 23.39 -16.04
N ILE A 290 -6.42 23.45 -16.13
CA ILE A 290 -7.17 24.25 -17.10
C ILE A 290 -7.48 25.62 -16.49
N THR A 291 -7.92 25.62 -15.23
CA THR A 291 -8.14 26.80 -14.36
C THR A 291 -7.00 26.92 -13.34
N ASN A 292 -6.77 28.09 -12.72
CA ASN A 292 -5.71 28.25 -11.71
C ASN A 292 -4.30 27.81 -12.21
N LYS A 293 -3.95 28.17 -13.45
CA LYS A 293 -2.77 27.66 -14.18
C LYS A 293 -1.41 27.92 -13.54
N THR A 294 -1.33 28.84 -12.58
CA THR A 294 -0.09 29.16 -11.85
C THR A 294 0.05 28.37 -10.55
N VAL A 295 -1.01 27.73 -10.06
CA VAL A 295 -0.97 26.97 -8.80
C VAL A 295 -0.19 25.68 -9.01
N ASN A 296 0.82 25.45 -8.15
CA ASN A 296 1.68 24.27 -8.20
C ASN A 296 2.24 24.04 -9.62
N ASP A 297 2.83 25.07 -10.22
CA ASP A 297 3.38 25.06 -11.58
C ASP A 297 2.41 24.53 -12.66
N GLY A 298 1.12 24.79 -12.45
CA GLY A 298 0.06 24.37 -13.36
C GLY A 298 -0.25 22.88 -13.30
N LYS A 299 0.13 22.19 -12.22
CA LYS A 299 -0.08 20.76 -12.00
C LYS A 299 -0.99 20.49 -10.81
N THR A 300 -1.69 19.36 -10.83
CA THR A 300 -2.75 19.04 -9.85
C THR A 300 -2.21 18.35 -8.61
N ILE A 301 -1.23 17.45 -8.76
CA ILE A 301 -0.58 16.73 -7.66
C ILE A 301 0.65 17.51 -7.19
N LEU A 302 0.70 17.77 -5.88
CA LEU A 302 1.77 18.51 -5.23
C LEU A 302 2.97 17.61 -4.89
N PHE A 303 2.72 16.55 -4.13
CA PHE A 303 3.66 15.47 -3.80
C PHE A 303 2.86 14.28 -3.25
N SER A 304 3.54 13.19 -2.88
CA SER A 304 2.88 11.92 -2.58
C SER A 304 3.36 11.24 -1.29
N ILE A 305 2.47 10.44 -0.71
CA ILE A 305 2.78 9.46 0.34
C ILE A 305 3.17 8.16 -0.36
N VAL A 306 4.45 7.82 -0.33
CA VAL A 306 5.01 6.71 -1.12
C VAL A 306 5.05 5.43 -0.30
N LYS A 307 4.72 4.33 -0.98
CA LYS A 307 4.78 2.96 -0.48
C LYS A 307 5.61 2.11 -1.44
N ARG A 308 6.81 1.72 -1.02
CA ARG A 308 7.82 1.04 -1.84
C ARG A 308 7.57 -0.47 -1.94
N VAL A 309 6.47 -0.82 -2.60
CA VAL A 309 6.11 -2.21 -2.90
C VAL A 309 7.19 -2.93 -3.69
N ASP A 310 7.85 -2.20 -4.59
CA ASP A 310 9.03 -2.64 -5.33
C ASP A 310 10.13 -3.18 -4.39
N LEU A 311 10.47 -2.41 -3.37
CA LEU A 311 11.51 -2.78 -2.41
C LEU A 311 11.09 -3.92 -1.49
N ALA A 312 9.84 -3.93 -1.02
CA ALA A 312 9.32 -5.04 -0.22
C ALA A 312 9.37 -6.37 -0.99
N MET A 313 8.93 -6.35 -2.26
CA MET A 313 8.96 -7.50 -3.14
C MET A 313 10.40 -7.98 -3.38
N LYS A 314 11.31 -7.05 -3.75
CA LYS A 314 12.73 -7.36 -3.93
C LYS A 314 13.34 -7.97 -2.67
N GLY A 315 13.20 -7.30 -1.52
CA GLY A 315 13.81 -7.70 -0.26
C GLY A 315 13.38 -9.09 0.19
N ALA A 316 12.08 -9.38 0.11
CA ALA A 316 11.55 -10.68 0.53
C ALA A 316 11.98 -11.83 -0.40
N ILE A 317 11.93 -11.64 -1.72
CA ILE A 317 12.42 -12.65 -2.69
C ILE A 317 13.93 -12.85 -2.52
N GLU A 318 14.68 -11.76 -2.31
CA GLU A 318 16.12 -11.83 -2.09
C GLU A 318 16.47 -12.63 -0.82
N ASN A 319 15.79 -12.37 0.30
CA ASN A 319 15.98 -13.13 1.54
C ASN A 319 15.63 -14.62 1.37
N ALA A 320 14.53 -14.93 0.68
CA ALA A 320 14.17 -16.31 0.37
C ALA A 320 15.24 -16.99 -0.49
N SER A 321 15.82 -16.30 -1.48
CA SER A 321 16.89 -16.87 -2.33
C SER A 321 18.18 -17.16 -1.55
N LYS A 322 18.42 -16.43 -0.45
CA LYS A 322 19.53 -16.66 0.48
C LYS A 322 19.26 -17.82 1.44
N GLY A 323 17.99 -18.18 1.68
CA GLY A 323 17.57 -19.29 2.54
C GLY A 323 18.04 -19.20 3.99
N ALA A 324 18.32 -17.98 4.46
CA ALA A 324 18.78 -17.75 5.83
C ALA A 324 17.71 -18.12 6.84
N GLN A 325 18.10 -18.81 7.92
CA GLN A 325 17.19 -19.13 9.01
C GLN A 325 16.88 -17.90 9.87
N LEU A 326 15.82 -18.02 10.66
CA LEU A 326 15.41 -17.03 11.65
C LEU A 326 16.42 -17.00 12.81
N THR A 327 16.66 -15.80 13.32
CA THR A 327 17.64 -15.53 14.39
C THR A 327 16.98 -15.28 15.75
N ASP A 328 15.65 -15.30 15.80
CA ASP A 328 14.82 -14.87 16.94
C ASP A 328 14.98 -13.39 17.34
N ASP A 329 15.54 -12.59 16.44
CA ASP A 329 15.50 -11.14 16.46
C ASP A 329 14.70 -10.64 15.25
N ILE A 330 13.46 -10.22 15.50
CA ILE A 330 12.52 -9.82 14.42
C ILE A 330 13.05 -8.63 13.60
N THR A 331 13.92 -7.80 14.19
CA THR A 331 14.53 -6.65 13.51
C THR A 331 15.56 -7.09 12.48
N LYS A 332 16.24 -8.22 12.71
CA LYS A 332 17.20 -8.83 11.78
C LYS A 332 16.55 -9.80 10.80
N ASP A 333 15.35 -10.27 11.13
CA ASP A 333 14.61 -11.25 10.35
C ASP A 333 13.56 -10.61 9.42
N ALA A 334 13.50 -9.29 9.35
CA ALA A 334 12.61 -8.55 8.45
C ALA A 334 12.67 -9.12 7.02
N TYR A 335 11.49 -9.32 6.43
CA TYR A 335 11.28 -9.87 5.09
C TYR A 335 11.73 -11.33 4.88
N LYS A 336 12.14 -12.06 5.91
CA LYS A 336 12.42 -13.51 5.77
C LYS A 336 11.12 -14.31 5.76
N LEU A 337 11.13 -15.48 5.11
CA LEU A 337 10.04 -16.45 5.24
C LEU A 337 9.85 -16.83 6.72
N GLY A 338 8.61 -17.01 7.17
CA GLY A 338 8.29 -17.20 8.59
C GLY A 338 7.97 -15.90 9.34
N THR A 339 8.07 -14.74 8.69
CA THR A 339 7.85 -13.45 9.33
C THR A 339 6.71 -12.64 8.71
N HIS A 340 6.10 -11.83 9.57
CA HIS A 340 5.38 -10.65 9.17
C HIS A 340 6.24 -9.43 9.48
N THR A 341 6.49 -8.59 8.48
CA THR A 341 7.19 -7.32 8.65
C THR A 341 6.23 -6.17 8.43
N GLU A 342 6.12 -5.30 9.42
CA GLU A 342 5.39 -4.04 9.29
C GLU A 342 6.40 -2.95 8.89
N ALA A 343 6.46 -2.65 7.60
CA ALA A 343 7.43 -1.72 7.02
C ALA A 343 7.19 -0.29 7.53
N SER A 344 8.25 0.38 8.01
CA SER A 344 8.14 1.65 8.74
C SER A 344 9.33 2.57 8.48
N LEU A 345 9.42 3.68 9.21
CA LEU A 345 10.59 4.56 9.27
C LEU A 345 11.71 4.03 10.20
N ASP A 346 11.50 2.85 10.82
CA ASP A 346 12.57 2.13 11.51
C ASP A 346 13.53 1.51 10.48
N LYS A 347 14.82 1.83 10.64
CA LYS A 347 15.92 1.33 9.80
C LYS A 347 16.00 -0.20 9.76
N SER A 348 15.51 -0.90 10.77
CA SER A 348 15.44 -2.37 10.75
C SER A 348 14.49 -2.91 9.70
N THR A 349 13.61 -2.08 9.14
CA THR A 349 12.64 -2.45 8.10
C THR A 349 13.01 -1.87 6.73
N TYR A 350 14.24 -1.37 6.58
CA TYR A 350 14.69 -0.83 5.29
C TYR A 350 15.14 -1.96 4.36
N VAL A 351 15.04 -1.71 3.05
CA VAL A 351 15.64 -2.56 2.02
C VAL A 351 16.58 -1.67 1.22
N ASP A 352 17.83 -2.11 1.05
CA ASP A 352 18.89 -1.32 0.41
C ASP A 352 19.03 0.08 1.04
N ASP A 353 19.05 0.15 2.38
CA ASP A 353 19.13 1.38 3.18
C ASP A 353 18.02 2.42 2.87
N THR A 354 16.93 1.98 2.27
CA THR A 354 15.81 2.85 1.85
C THR A 354 14.55 2.50 2.65
N PRO A 355 13.85 3.49 3.23
CA PRO A 355 12.55 3.26 3.87
C PRO A 355 11.51 2.80 2.87
N LEU A 356 10.59 1.97 3.33
CA LEU A 356 9.51 1.45 2.48
C LEU A 356 8.24 2.29 2.53
N VAL A 357 8.18 3.26 3.44
CA VAL A 357 7.16 4.30 3.51
C VAL A 357 7.87 5.65 3.62
N GLU A 358 7.54 6.60 2.76
CA GLU A 358 8.22 7.90 2.76
C GLU A 358 7.38 9.04 2.17
N LEU A 359 7.75 10.28 2.51
CA LEU A 359 7.34 11.45 1.76
C LEU A 359 8.15 11.49 0.45
N SER A 360 7.47 11.66 -0.68
CA SER A 360 8.13 11.77 -1.98
C SER A 360 9.08 12.97 -2.03
N ASN A 361 10.10 12.89 -2.90
CA ASN A 361 11.16 13.89 -2.98
C ASN A 361 10.64 15.33 -3.14
N ALA A 362 9.56 15.52 -3.90
CA ALA A 362 8.97 16.83 -4.15
C ALA A 362 8.48 17.54 -2.87
N GLY A 363 8.03 16.79 -1.86
CA GLY A 363 7.56 17.38 -0.61
C GLY A 363 8.63 17.63 0.45
N ARG A 364 9.84 17.07 0.27
CA ARG A 364 10.88 17.12 1.30
C ARG A 364 11.33 18.54 1.63
N VAL A 365 11.35 19.43 0.63
CA VAL A 365 11.69 20.84 0.84
C VAL A 365 10.74 21.52 1.84
N TYR A 366 9.43 21.26 1.77
CA TYR A 366 8.48 21.86 2.71
C TYR A 366 8.59 21.27 4.11
N LEU A 367 8.87 19.96 4.21
CA LEU A 367 9.18 19.32 5.48
C LEU A 367 10.44 19.91 6.11
N GLU A 368 11.50 20.14 5.33
CA GLU A 368 12.75 20.76 5.77
C GLU A 368 12.52 22.18 6.30
N GLN A 369 11.75 22.99 5.57
CA GLN A 369 11.42 24.35 6.03
C GLN A 369 10.58 24.34 7.31
N ALA A 370 9.59 23.46 7.41
CA ALA A 370 8.79 23.29 8.62
C ALA A 370 9.64 22.86 9.82
N ALA A 371 10.52 21.88 9.63
CA ALA A 371 11.44 21.40 10.66
C ALA A 371 12.38 22.50 11.14
N LYS A 372 12.96 23.27 10.22
CA LYS A 372 13.82 24.42 10.52
C LYS A 372 13.06 25.47 11.33
N LEU A 373 11.84 25.82 10.92
CA LEU A 373 11.02 26.82 11.61
C LEU A 373 10.57 26.36 13.02
N ALA A 374 10.37 25.05 13.19
CA ALA A 374 10.11 24.42 14.49
C ALA A 374 11.36 24.36 15.39
N GLY A 375 12.54 24.70 14.88
CA GLY A 375 13.80 24.70 15.64
C GLY A 375 14.48 23.32 15.74
N LEU A 376 14.13 22.37 14.87
CA LEU A 376 14.80 21.08 14.82
C LEU A 376 16.24 21.26 14.29
N LYS A 377 17.24 20.75 15.04
CA LYS A 377 18.68 20.82 14.68
C LYS A 377 19.10 19.81 13.60
N ALA A 378 18.19 19.46 12.70
CA ALA A 378 18.40 18.48 11.64
C ALA A 378 18.62 19.19 10.30
N ILE A 379 19.58 18.70 9.50
CA ILE A 379 19.96 19.34 8.22
C ILE A 379 19.63 18.48 6.99
N THR A 380 19.38 17.18 7.15
CA THR A 380 18.98 16.28 6.05
C THR A 380 17.60 15.68 6.30
N TYR A 381 16.92 15.24 5.23
CA TYR A 381 15.65 14.50 5.33
C TYR A 381 15.72 13.34 6.34
N ALA A 382 16.76 12.52 6.28
CA ALA A 382 16.93 11.40 7.21
C ALA A 382 17.04 11.86 8.68
N GLN A 383 17.79 12.92 8.95
CA GLN A 383 17.91 13.48 10.29
C GLN A 383 16.60 14.12 10.77
N ILE A 384 15.84 14.74 9.87
CA ILE A 384 14.53 15.30 10.19
C ILE A 384 13.56 14.18 10.54
N VAL A 385 13.55 13.10 9.77
CA VAL A 385 12.77 11.89 10.06
C VAL A 385 13.16 11.33 11.42
N ASP A 386 14.45 11.14 11.70
CA ASP A 386 14.94 10.66 13.00
C ASP A 386 14.51 11.59 14.15
N ALA A 387 14.52 12.92 13.95
CA ALA A 387 14.05 13.89 14.95
C ALA A 387 12.53 13.84 15.17
N ILE A 388 11.74 13.79 14.08
CA ILE A 388 10.27 13.74 14.15
C ILE A 388 9.80 12.45 14.80
N GLN A 389 10.47 11.32 14.57
CA GLN A 389 10.15 10.05 15.25
C GLN A 389 10.22 10.15 16.79
N ASN A 390 10.96 11.14 17.31
CA ASN A 390 11.07 11.40 18.74
C ASN A 390 9.99 12.35 19.30
N GLU A 391 9.18 12.99 18.46
CA GLU A 391 8.10 13.88 18.87
C GLU A 391 6.93 13.12 19.48
N ASP A 392 6.33 13.68 20.54
CA ASP A 392 5.24 13.05 21.29
C ASP A 392 4.04 12.71 20.40
N LEU A 393 3.68 13.62 19.49
CA LEU A 393 2.54 13.40 18.60
C LEU A 393 2.85 12.30 17.58
N PHE A 394 4.08 12.18 17.10
CA PHE A 394 4.46 11.07 16.21
C PHE A 394 4.40 9.73 16.95
N LYS A 395 4.96 9.67 18.18
CA LYS A 395 4.95 8.45 19.01
C LYS A 395 3.54 7.95 19.29
N LEU A 396 2.57 8.85 19.43
CA LEU A 396 1.17 8.48 19.61
C LEU A 396 0.62 7.58 18.49
N LEU A 397 1.15 7.65 17.25
CA LEU A 397 0.76 6.75 16.16
C LEU A 397 0.97 5.27 16.49
N SER A 398 1.88 4.94 17.40
CA SER A 398 2.19 3.55 17.80
C SER A 398 1.83 3.21 19.24
N GLN A 399 1.24 4.16 19.97
CA GLN A 399 0.85 3.94 21.35
C GLN A 399 -0.57 3.40 21.43
N LYS A 400 -0.76 2.42 22.33
CA LYS A 400 -2.10 2.03 22.76
C LYS A 400 -2.68 3.12 23.65
N GLY A 401 -3.99 3.32 23.55
CA GLY A 401 -4.71 4.25 24.41
C GLY A 401 -4.62 3.89 25.88
N THR A 402 -4.77 4.89 26.75
CA THR A 402 -4.89 4.71 28.20
C THR A 402 -6.29 4.26 28.62
N THR A 403 -7.26 4.25 27.70
CA THR A 403 -8.64 3.80 27.93
C THR A 403 -9.18 3.03 26.73
N THR A 404 -10.29 2.32 26.91
CA THR A 404 -10.95 1.58 25.83
C THR A 404 -11.94 2.44 25.06
N LEU A 405 -12.30 2.00 23.85
CA LEU A 405 -13.21 2.72 22.97
C LEU A 405 -14.61 2.86 23.60
N GLU A 406 -15.07 1.85 24.33
CA GLU A 406 -16.35 1.83 25.06
C GLU A 406 -16.45 2.89 26.14
N ASN A 407 -15.32 3.34 26.70
CA ASN A 407 -15.31 4.39 27.72
C ASN A 407 -15.56 5.77 27.11
N VAL A 408 -15.11 6.01 25.87
CA VAL A 408 -15.18 7.32 25.22
C VAL A 408 -16.22 7.42 24.10
N ALA A 409 -16.66 6.28 23.57
CA ALA A 409 -17.58 6.18 22.46
C ALA A 409 -18.67 5.13 22.71
N THR A 410 -19.79 5.29 22.01
CA THR A 410 -20.91 4.34 21.99
C THR A 410 -20.90 3.61 20.65
N LYS A 411 -21.01 2.28 20.67
CA LYS A 411 -21.16 1.48 19.46
C LYS A 411 -22.61 1.54 18.98
N THR A 412 -22.80 1.95 17.73
CA THR A 412 -24.09 2.00 17.03
C THR A 412 -24.06 1.09 15.81
N ASN A 413 -25.18 0.98 15.09
CA ASN A 413 -25.24 0.27 13.82
C ASN A 413 -24.34 0.91 12.75
N ASP A 414 -24.09 2.23 12.86
CA ASP A 414 -23.31 3.01 11.90
C ASP A 414 -21.84 3.19 12.31
N GLY A 415 -21.38 2.40 13.29
CA GLY A 415 -20.02 2.45 13.83
C GLY A 415 -19.95 3.05 15.24
N TRP A 416 -18.77 3.56 15.60
CA TRP A 416 -18.54 4.17 16.91
C TRP A 416 -18.80 5.67 16.87
N THR A 417 -19.50 6.18 17.88
CA THR A 417 -19.82 7.61 18.00
C THR A 417 -19.32 8.14 19.33
N LEU A 418 -18.59 9.25 19.31
CA LEU A 418 -18.00 9.88 20.49
C LEU A 418 -19.11 10.30 21.46
N LYS A 419 -18.96 9.96 22.75
CA LYS A 419 -19.92 10.41 23.76
C LYS A 419 -19.84 11.93 23.94
N ASN A 420 -20.92 12.53 24.41
CA ASN A 420 -21.07 13.99 24.46
C ASN A 420 -20.01 14.66 25.35
N GLU A 421 -19.65 14.04 26.49
CA GLU A 421 -18.65 14.53 27.43
C GLU A 421 -17.22 14.56 26.84
N TYR A 422 -16.97 13.84 25.75
CA TYR A 422 -15.69 13.86 25.02
C TYR A 422 -15.74 14.75 23.76
N SER A 423 -16.92 15.19 23.33
CA SER A 423 -17.11 15.89 22.04
C SER A 423 -16.32 17.19 21.90
N ASN A 424 -16.08 17.90 23.01
CA ASN A 424 -15.37 19.18 23.01
C ASN A 424 -13.86 19.04 23.28
N LYS A 425 -13.35 17.83 23.51
CA LYS A 425 -11.93 17.65 23.83
C LYS A 425 -11.04 17.92 22.60
N PRO A 426 -9.87 18.56 22.77
CA PRO A 426 -8.87 18.69 21.73
C PRO A 426 -8.51 17.34 21.12
N PHE A 427 -8.12 17.35 19.84
CA PHE A 427 -7.80 16.13 19.11
C PHE A 427 -6.67 15.36 19.82
N THR A 428 -5.60 16.05 20.20
CA THR A 428 -4.46 15.44 20.89
C THR A 428 -4.80 14.87 22.26
N GLU A 429 -5.75 15.45 22.99
CA GLU A 429 -6.22 14.90 24.26
C GLU A 429 -7.01 13.60 24.05
N LEU A 430 -7.93 13.57 23.09
CA LEU A 430 -8.67 12.36 22.73
C LEU A 430 -7.73 11.27 22.24
N GLN A 431 -6.72 11.63 21.47
CA GLN A 431 -5.77 10.68 20.92
C GLN A 431 -4.82 10.11 21.96
N LYS A 432 -4.46 10.87 23.00
CA LYS A 432 -3.74 10.33 24.17
C LYS A 432 -4.58 9.27 24.91
N LEU A 433 -5.89 9.48 24.99
CA LEU A 433 -6.80 8.51 25.61
C LEU A 433 -6.95 7.24 24.76
N LEU A 434 -7.08 7.40 23.44
CA LEU A 434 -7.43 6.32 22.51
C LEU A 434 -6.25 5.63 21.85
N GLY A 435 -5.07 6.26 21.83
CA GLY A 435 -3.89 5.78 21.11
C GLY A 435 -3.93 6.07 19.61
N GLY A 436 -2.96 5.55 18.87
CA GLY A 436 -2.81 5.76 17.43
C GLY A 436 -3.71 4.90 16.54
N GLU A 437 -4.49 4.01 17.15
CA GLU A 437 -5.31 2.98 16.49
C GLU A 437 -6.77 3.40 16.24
N VAL A 438 -7.11 4.66 16.47
CA VAL A 438 -8.49 5.15 16.34
C VAL A 438 -8.53 6.45 15.58
N TYR A 439 -9.11 6.44 14.37
CA TYR A 439 -9.35 7.67 13.64
C TYR A 439 -10.62 8.39 14.11
N ILE A 440 -10.47 9.67 14.47
CA ILE A 440 -11.56 10.50 14.97
C ILE A 440 -12.00 11.48 13.89
N ASN A 441 -13.19 11.29 13.34
CA ASN A 441 -13.90 12.32 12.60
C ASN A 441 -14.68 13.18 13.59
N LYS A 442 -14.29 14.45 13.71
CA LYS A 442 -14.91 15.37 14.68
C LYS A 442 -16.23 15.95 14.19
N LEU A 443 -16.44 16.05 12.88
CA LEU A 443 -17.65 16.68 12.32
C LEU A 443 -18.89 15.83 12.60
N ASP A 444 -18.79 14.52 12.36
CA ASP A 444 -19.88 13.55 12.59
C ASP A 444 -19.74 12.80 13.92
N LYS A 445 -18.72 13.16 14.72
CA LYS A 445 -18.34 12.49 15.97
C LYS A 445 -18.04 10.99 15.79
N LYS A 446 -17.75 10.51 14.58
CA LYS A 446 -17.48 9.09 14.34
C LYS A 446 -16.04 8.72 14.68
N LEU A 447 -15.88 7.52 15.22
CA LEU A 447 -14.59 6.90 15.47
C LEU A 447 -14.45 5.65 14.61
N TYR A 448 -13.25 5.49 14.07
CA TYR A 448 -12.91 4.42 13.15
C TYR A 448 -11.70 3.69 13.72
N PRO A 449 -11.91 2.65 14.55
CA PRO A 449 -10.82 1.85 15.08
C PRO A 449 -10.19 0.99 13.98
N TYR A 450 -8.90 0.79 14.09
CA TYR A 450 -8.11 -0.13 13.29
C TYR A 450 -7.01 -0.73 14.16
N SER A 451 -6.28 -1.73 13.66
CA SER A 451 -5.24 -2.41 14.45
C SER A 451 -3.92 -2.39 13.72
N LEU A 452 -2.87 -1.98 14.43
CA LEU A 452 -1.49 -2.16 14.00
C LEU A 452 -1.13 -3.64 14.18
N THR A 453 -0.54 -4.24 13.15
CA THR A 453 -0.21 -5.66 13.18
C THR A 453 1.13 -5.90 13.83
N GLY A 454 2.06 -4.94 13.70
CA GLY A 454 3.43 -5.01 14.21
C GLY A 454 4.26 -6.12 13.57
N SER A 455 5.56 -5.87 13.39
CA SER A 455 6.48 -6.93 12.97
C SER A 455 6.46 -8.10 13.95
N SER A 456 6.30 -9.32 13.45
CA SER A 456 6.10 -10.52 14.27
C SER A 456 6.55 -11.79 13.53
N TYR A 457 6.89 -12.83 14.30
CA TYR A 457 6.99 -14.18 13.75
C TYR A 457 5.58 -14.72 13.49
N LEU A 458 5.38 -15.38 12.35
CA LEU A 458 4.10 -16.03 12.04
C LEU A 458 3.88 -17.25 12.94
N GLU A 459 4.97 -17.93 13.33
CA GLU A 459 4.95 -18.98 14.36
C GLU A 459 5.29 -18.38 15.73
N GLU A 460 4.31 -18.43 16.63
CA GLU A 460 4.44 -17.87 17.98
C GLU A 460 5.38 -18.71 18.84
N ASP A 461 5.30 -20.04 18.72
CA ASP A 461 6.16 -20.99 19.43
C ASP A 461 7.58 -20.93 18.88
N LYS A 462 8.47 -20.30 19.66
CA LYS A 462 9.89 -20.14 19.35
C LYS A 462 10.58 -21.46 18.95
N THR A 463 10.16 -22.58 19.53
CA THR A 463 10.77 -23.89 19.25
C THR A 463 10.37 -24.48 17.89
N LYS A 464 9.31 -23.96 17.28
CA LYS A 464 8.78 -24.39 15.97
C LYS A 464 9.07 -23.40 14.85
N ARG A 465 9.63 -22.23 15.16
CA ARG A 465 9.99 -21.21 14.17
C ARG A 465 11.02 -21.76 13.20
N SER A 466 10.75 -21.59 11.92
CA SER A 466 11.68 -21.92 10.85
C SER A 466 11.41 -21.03 9.63
N ALA A 467 12.41 -20.94 8.76
CA ALA A 467 12.26 -20.40 7.43
C ALA A 467 12.52 -21.52 6.43
N SER A 468 11.59 -21.74 5.50
CA SER A 468 11.76 -22.75 4.47
C SER A 468 12.96 -22.44 3.58
N GLN A 469 13.67 -23.50 3.19
CA GLN A 469 14.81 -23.42 2.28
C GLN A 469 14.46 -23.87 0.86
N GLU A 470 13.20 -24.22 0.58
CA GLU A 470 12.82 -24.83 -0.70
C GLU A 470 13.05 -23.89 -1.89
N PHE A 471 12.75 -22.59 -1.75
CA PHE A 471 13.06 -21.63 -2.82
C PHE A 471 14.57 -21.49 -3.06
N LYS A 472 15.38 -21.47 -2.00
CA LYS A 472 16.85 -21.49 -2.13
C LYS A 472 17.33 -22.74 -2.86
N LYS A 473 16.82 -23.92 -2.51
CA LYS A 473 17.19 -25.19 -3.17
C LYS A 473 16.87 -25.14 -4.65
N ALA A 474 15.68 -24.68 -5.02
CA ALA A 474 15.30 -24.49 -6.42
C ALA A 474 16.18 -23.47 -7.14
N TRP A 475 16.51 -22.37 -6.47
CA TRP A 475 17.38 -21.31 -6.99
C TRP A 475 18.80 -21.77 -7.27
N ASP A 476 19.38 -22.56 -6.37
CA ASP A 476 20.73 -23.12 -6.52
C ASP A 476 20.77 -24.24 -7.56
N ALA A 477 19.70 -25.05 -7.67
CA ALA A 477 19.58 -26.10 -8.67
C ALA A 477 19.44 -25.56 -10.10
N ALA A 478 18.87 -24.36 -10.26
CA ALA A 478 18.81 -23.67 -11.54
C ALA A 478 20.18 -23.07 -11.90
N THR A 479 21.02 -23.81 -12.62
CA THR A 479 22.41 -23.40 -12.92
C THR A 479 22.53 -22.39 -14.06
N THR A 480 21.47 -22.15 -14.84
CA THR A 480 21.45 -21.19 -15.95
C THR A 480 20.51 -20.02 -15.70
N PRO A 481 20.76 -18.83 -16.29
CA PRO A 481 19.83 -17.71 -16.27
C PRO A 481 18.41 -18.07 -16.77
N GLU A 482 18.31 -18.85 -17.85
CA GLU A 482 17.04 -19.36 -18.41
C GLU A 482 16.22 -20.20 -17.42
N ALA A 483 16.90 -20.94 -16.55
CA ALA A 483 16.23 -21.73 -15.53
C ALA A 483 15.78 -20.83 -14.36
N LYS A 484 16.62 -19.86 -13.98
CA LYS A 484 16.35 -18.94 -12.87
C LYS A 484 15.21 -17.97 -13.14
N GLU A 485 15.08 -17.44 -14.37
CA GLU A 485 14.05 -16.46 -14.74
C GLU A 485 12.61 -16.97 -14.58
N LYS A 486 12.41 -18.29 -14.44
CA LYS A 486 11.09 -18.91 -14.27
C LYS A 486 10.66 -19.03 -12.81
N LEU A 487 11.59 -18.90 -11.86
CA LEU A 487 11.39 -19.34 -10.48
C LEU A 487 10.54 -18.38 -9.63
N ALA A 488 10.56 -17.08 -9.93
CA ALA A 488 9.75 -16.08 -9.24
C ALA A 488 8.80 -15.40 -10.22
N LYS A 489 7.51 -15.34 -9.85
CA LYS A 489 6.42 -14.73 -10.62
C LYS A 489 5.49 -13.93 -9.70
N VAL A 490 4.74 -13.02 -10.30
CA VAL A 490 3.80 -12.15 -9.59
C VAL A 490 2.34 -12.58 -9.83
N VAL A 491 1.50 -12.47 -8.80
CA VAL A 491 0.04 -12.60 -8.92
C VAL A 491 -0.59 -11.28 -8.52
N LEU A 492 -1.38 -10.71 -9.44
CA LEU A 492 -2.07 -9.45 -9.19
C LEU A 492 -3.24 -9.65 -8.22
N GLY A 493 -3.67 -8.58 -7.56
CA GLY A 493 -4.66 -8.71 -6.50
C GLY A 493 -6.07 -9.12 -6.94
N GLN A 494 -6.46 -8.86 -8.20
CA GLN A 494 -7.83 -9.06 -8.67
C GLN A 494 -7.83 -9.46 -10.16
N ASN A 495 -8.89 -10.12 -10.63
CA ASN A 495 -9.02 -10.56 -12.03
C ASN A 495 -9.04 -9.40 -13.05
N ASN A 496 -9.50 -8.22 -12.63
CA ASN A 496 -9.58 -7.00 -13.42
C ASN A 496 -8.35 -6.09 -13.24
N ALA A 497 -7.39 -6.47 -12.40
CA ALA A 497 -6.18 -5.69 -12.19
C ALA A 497 -5.35 -5.57 -13.49
N VAL A 498 -4.60 -4.49 -13.61
CA VAL A 498 -3.78 -4.18 -14.78
C VAL A 498 -2.35 -3.97 -14.31
N ILE A 499 -1.37 -4.58 -15.00
CA ILE A 499 0.04 -4.49 -14.60
C ILE A 499 0.61 -3.08 -14.78
N LYS A 500 0.11 -2.33 -15.77
CA LYS A 500 0.49 -0.93 -16.06
C LYS A 500 -0.45 0.06 -15.37
N ASP A 501 -0.61 -0.10 -14.06
CA ASP A 501 -1.46 0.76 -13.23
C ASP A 501 -0.73 1.96 -12.62
N LYS A 502 0.60 2.05 -12.82
CA LYS A 502 1.49 3.07 -12.22
C LYS A 502 1.38 3.17 -10.69
N SER A 503 0.91 2.09 -10.09
CA SER A 503 0.59 1.98 -8.67
C SER A 503 1.07 0.60 -8.20
N PHE A 504 0.20 -0.14 -7.54
CA PHE A 504 0.53 -1.34 -6.77
C PHE A 504 1.03 -2.49 -7.64
N SER A 505 0.34 -2.76 -8.76
CA SER A 505 0.68 -3.88 -9.65
C SER A 505 2.00 -3.62 -10.36
N GLU A 506 2.17 -2.42 -10.91
CA GLU A 506 3.38 -2.00 -11.61
C GLU A 506 4.59 -2.00 -10.67
N SER A 507 4.44 -1.43 -9.46
CA SER A 507 5.51 -1.34 -8.47
C SER A 507 5.99 -2.74 -8.03
N ALA A 508 5.09 -3.68 -7.80
CA ALA A 508 5.47 -5.05 -7.44
C ALA A 508 6.24 -5.77 -8.56
N TYR A 509 5.82 -5.60 -9.82
CA TYR A 509 6.57 -6.13 -10.95
C TYR A 509 7.95 -5.48 -11.08
N ASN A 510 8.04 -4.17 -10.88
CA ASN A 510 9.33 -3.47 -10.85
C ASN A 510 10.24 -4.01 -9.75
N GLY A 511 9.69 -4.41 -8.60
CA GLY A 511 10.41 -5.14 -7.56
C GLY A 511 10.93 -6.51 -7.99
N LEU A 512 10.10 -7.30 -8.70
CA LEU A 512 10.52 -8.57 -9.32
C LEU A 512 11.65 -8.34 -10.33
N ALA A 513 11.51 -7.33 -11.19
CA ALA A 513 12.52 -6.97 -12.18
C ALA A 513 13.83 -6.53 -11.53
N ALA A 514 13.76 -5.74 -10.45
CA ALA A 514 14.92 -5.31 -9.67
C ALA A 514 15.63 -6.49 -8.99
N PHE A 515 14.87 -7.45 -8.45
CA PHE A 515 15.44 -8.70 -7.93
C PHE A 515 16.22 -9.45 -9.02
N TYR A 516 15.62 -9.72 -10.17
CA TYR A 516 16.33 -10.42 -11.25
C TYR A 516 17.53 -9.64 -11.77
N LYS A 517 17.42 -8.31 -11.89
CA LYS A 517 18.54 -7.45 -12.29
C LYS A 517 19.71 -7.56 -11.32
N SER A 518 19.46 -7.66 -10.01
CA SER A 518 20.50 -7.92 -9.00
C SER A 518 21.23 -9.25 -9.18
N LYS A 519 20.63 -10.17 -9.95
CA LYS A 519 21.15 -11.50 -10.31
C LYS A 519 21.65 -11.55 -11.76
N LYS A 520 21.85 -10.38 -12.40
CA LYS A 520 22.30 -10.22 -13.79
C LYS A 520 21.32 -10.82 -14.82
N ILE A 521 20.03 -10.85 -14.50
CA ILE A 521 18.94 -11.29 -15.37
C ILE A 521 18.04 -10.08 -15.64
N ILE A 522 17.86 -9.72 -16.90
CA ILE A 522 16.98 -8.63 -17.34
C ILE A 522 15.70 -9.26 -17.87
N ILE A 523 14.61 -9.07 -17.14
CA ILE A 523 13.25 -9.45 -17.59
C ILE A 523 12.61 -8.28 -18.37
N PRO A 524 11.51 -8.51 -19.12
CA PRO A 524 10.81 -7.47 -19.87
C PRO A 524 10.40 -6.26 -19.01
N LYS A 525 10.22 -5.11 -19.65
CA LYS A 525 9.64 -3.91 -19.03
C LYS A 525 8.14 -3.81 -19.34
N ILE A 526 7.42 -3.01 -18.56
CA ILE A 526 5.98 -2.72 -18.71
C ILE A 526 5.70 -1.60 -19.74
#